data_AF-A0A317W2V9-F1
#
_entry.id   AF-A0A317W2V9-F1
#
_cell.length_a   1.000
_cell.length_b   1.000
_cell.length_c   1.000
_cell.angle_alpha   90.00
_cell.angle_beta   90.00
_cell.angle_gamma   90.00
#
_symmetry.space_group_name_H-M   'P 1'
#
loop_
_entity.id
_entity.type
_entity.pdbx_description
1 polymer ?
#
loop_
_entity_poly.entity_id
_entity_poly.type
_entity_poly.pdbx_seq_one_letter_code
_entity_poly.pdbx_strand_id
1 'polypeptide(L)'
;MADLNPQGWAESLLHYLQHHPPQVPIIPNPPQITTSTRNRQYSAFDITHLGHSVQFNLNTILEQYNVLLRTTPINNNPMPLSSPRPNNSGMGLRRRIIIYLERLVQCSLQSIFNQPRKSDRLEGYTILDFEEGELAQVIEDYKPDTSFYDTVANLLNRPNRLPGEIKPSYTWSTALNILGPGRKFEFKQVLSQLNWYMKQHQAKYGFLLTDRELVAVKRLDGQGKLELSGSIPWDIHGSEDQPRLTVLLALWYLGMLAANDQDW
;
A
#
# COMPACT_ATOMS: atom_id res chain seq x y z
N MET A 1 -38.66 -13.47 27.79
CA MET A 1 -37.24 -13.11 28.03
C MET A 1 -36.39 -14.06 27.22
N ALA A 2 -35.96 -13.62 26.06
CA ALA A 2 -34.90 -14.27 25.28
C ALA A 2 -33.93 -13.15 24.97
N ASP A 3 -32.71 -13.28 25.49
CA ASP A 3 -31.68 -12.25 25.42
C ASP A 3 -31.30 -11.95 23.97
N LEU A 4 -31.40 -10.67 23.64
CA LEU A 4 -30.85 -10.05 22.47
C LEU A 4 -29.34 -9.88 22.69
N ASN A 5 -28.51 -10.55 21.88
CA ASN A 5 -27.16 -10.05 21.63
C ASN A 5 -26.77 -10.20 20.15
N PRO A 6 -27.10 -9.22 19.28
CA PRO A 6 -26.77 -9.26 17.86
C PRO A 6 -25.47 -8.48 17.58
N GLN A 7 -24.36 -8.86 18.20
CA GLN A 7 -23.03 -8.28 17.93
C GLN A 7 -22.07 -9.39 17.51
N GLY A 8 -21.74 -9.42 16.21
CA GLY A 8 -20.53 -10.10 15.74
C GLY A 8 -19.33 -9.55 16.52
N TRP A 9 -18.43 -10.44 16.93
CA TRP A 9 -17.40 -10.10 17.91
C TRP A 9 -16.47 -9.05 17.30
N ALA A 10 -16.47 -7.83 17.87
CA ALA A 10 -15.51 -6.81 17.50
C ALA A 10 -14.12 -7.23 17.98
N GLU A 11 -13.14 -7.16 17.09
CA GLU A 11 -11.73 -7.45 17.40
C GLU A 11 -10.92 -6.15 17.41
N SER A 12 -9.68 -6.21 17.93
CA SER A 12 -8.77 -5.07 17.84
C SER A 12 -8.32 -4.85 16.39
N LEU A 13 -8.08 -3.60 16.03
CA LEU A 13 -7.53 -3.27 14.72
C LEU A 13 -6.18 -3.94 14.47
N LEU A 14 -5.35 -4.10 15.51
CA LEU A 14 -4.08 -4.83 15.41
C LEU A 14 -4.34 -6.26 14.95
N HIS A 15 -5.23 -6.98 15.64
CA HIS A 15 -5.60 -8.35 15.29
C HIS A 15 -6.10 -8.44 13.83
N TYR A 16 -7.01 -7.54 13.44
CA TYR A 16 -7.53 -7.45 12.09
C TYR A 16 -6.43 -7.29 11.02
N LEU A 17 -5.45 -6.42 11.27
CA LEU A 17 -4.35 -6.15 10.36
C LEU A 17 -3.27 -7.26 10.35
N GLN A 18 -3.35 -8.27 11.23
CA GLN A 18 -2.41 -9.41 11.22
C GLN A 18 -2.74 -10.50 10.20
N HIS A 19 -3.88 -10.42 9.51
CA HIS A 19 -4.25 -11.36 8.47
C HIS A 19 -3.37 -11.23 7.23
N HIS A 20 -3.17 -12.34 6.52
CA HIS A 20 -2.50 -12.36 5.23
C HIS A 20 -3.48 -12.70 4.10
N PRO A 21 -3.35 -12.06 2.93
CA PRO A 21 -4.11 -12.46 1.74
C PRO A 21 -3.82 -13.91 1.32
N PRO A 22 -4.76 -14.60 0.64
CA PRO A 22 -4.49 -15.87 0.01
C PRO A 22 -3.30 -15.79 -0.95
N GLN A 23 -2.47 -16.83 -0.97
CA GLN A 23 -1.31 -16.94 -1.86
C GLN A 23 -1.73 -16.91 -3.32
N VAL A 24 -1.25 -15.94 -4.10
CA VAL A 24 -1.54 -15.87 -5.54
C VAL A 24 -0.59 -16.84 -6.27
N PRO A 25 -1.10 -17.89 -6.95
CA PRO A 25 -0.20 -18.85 -7.60
C PRO A 25 0.60 -18.17 -8.71
N ILE A 26 1.92 -18.29 -8.62
CA ILE A 26 2.85 -17.86 -9.65
C ILE A 26 3.01 -19.00 -10.66
N ILE A 27 2.85 -18.71 -11.94
CA ILE A 27 3.07 -19.71 -12.98
C ILE A 27 4.56 -20.10 -13.05
N PRO A 28 4.88 -21.40 -13.23
CA PRO A 28 6.21 -21.81 -13.64
C PRO A 28 6.50 -21.26 -15.04
N ASN A 29 7.67 -20.64 -15.22
CA ASN A 29 8.08 -19.96 -16.46
C ASN A 29 7.13 -18.83 -16.88
N PRO A 30 7.06 -17.73 -16.10
CA PRO A 30 6.36 -16.54 -16.55
C PRO A 30 6.93 -16.07 -17.90
N PRO A 31 6.15 -15.36 -18.74
CA PRO A 31 6.70 -14.69 -19.91
C PRO A 31 7.96 -13.92 -19.48
N GLN A 32 9.04 -14.02 -20.28
CA GLN A 32 10.31 -13.37 -19.97
C GLN A 32 10.05 -11.97 -19.45
N ILE A 33 10.72 -11.58 -18.34
CA ILE A 33 10.57 -10.27 -17.69
C ILE A 33 10.33 -9.21 -18.75
N THR A 34 9.06 -8.81 -18.87
CA THR A 34 8.63 -7.92 -19.92
C THR A 34 9.23 -6.57 -19.61
N THR A 35 9.75 -5.87 -20.62
CA THR A 35 10.24 -4.50 -20.44
C THR A 35 9.16 -3.67 -19.78
N SER A 36 9.49 -3.05 -18.64
CA SER A 36 8.59 -2.13 -17.92
C SER A 36 8.11 -1.02 -18.86
N THR A 37 6.94 -0.45 -18.57
CA THR A 37 6.40 0.68 -19.34
C THR A 37 7.48 1.74 -19.55
N ARG A 38 7.71 2.10 -20.81
CA ARG A 38 8.64 3.15 -21.21
C ARG A 38 7.85 4.43 -21.43
N ASN A 39 8.41 5.55 -21.00
CA ASN A 39 7.83 6.86 -21.18
C ASN A 39 8.94 7.88 -21.48
N ARG A 40 8.60 9.02 -22.09
CA ARG A 40 9.54 10.12 -22.35
C ARG A 40 9.73 11.04 -21.13
N GLN A 41 8.80 11.01 -20.18
CA GLN A 41 8.76 11.87 -18.99
C GLN A 41 9.50 11.29 -17.79
N TYR A 42 9.65 9.96 -17.74
CA TYR A 42 10.37 9.29 -16.67
C TYR A 42 11.20 8.12 -17.19
N SER A 43 12.33 7.90 -16.54
CA SER A 43 13.32 6.88 -16.88
C SER A 43 14.03 6.36 -15.64
N ALA A 44 14.54 5.13 -15.72
CA ALA A 44 15.41 4.54 -14.70
C ALA A 44 16.59 5.46 -14.29
N PHE A 45 17.06 6.32 -15.19
CA PHE A 45 18.12 7.29 -14.92
C PHE A 45 17.70 8.42 -13.99
N ASP A 46 16.41 8.72 -13.90
CA ASP A 46 15.88 9.75 -12.99
C ASP A 46 15.98 9.31 -11.52
N ILE A 47 16.16 8.02 -11.25
CA ILE A 47 16.43 7.49 -9.92
C ILE A 47 17.92 7.58 -9.62
N THR A 48 18.31 8.68 -8.98
CA THR A 48 19.70 9.04 -8.69
C THR A 48 20.24 8.37 -7.44
N HIS A 49 19.41 8.13 -6.42
CA HIS A 49 19.80 7.46 -5.19
C HIS A 49 18.69 6.56 -4.65
N LEU A 50 19.09 5.42 -4.08
CA LEU A 50 18.22 4.50 -3.37
C LEU A 50 18.81 4.19 -1.99
N GLY A 51 18.17 4.71 -0.95
CA GLY A 51 18.44 4.40 0.45
C GLY A 51 17.52 3.32 0.99
N HIS A 52 17.81 2.88 2.21
CA HIS A 52 16.97 1.96 2.98
C HIS A 52 16.23 2.72 4.08
N SER A 53 14.91 2.64 4.11
CA SER A 53 14.10 3.26 5.16
C SER A 53 14.22 2.47 6.46
N VAL A 54 14.93 3.03 7.43
CA VAL A 54 15.04 2.45 8.78
C VAL A 54 13.79 2.73 9.63
N GLN A 55 12.93 3.65 9.21
CA GLN A 55 11.73 4.06 9.96
C GLN A 55 10.48 3.26 9.55
N PHE A 56 10.48 2.62 8.38
CA PHE A 56 9.36 1.80 7.93
C PHE A 56 9.53 0.35 8.44
N ASN A 57 9.25 0.14 9.73
CA ASN A 57 9.36 -1.16 10.38
C ASN A 57 8.29 -1.32 11.48
N LEU A 58 8.07 -2.55 11.94
CA LEU A 58 7.05 -2.86 12.95
C LEU A 58 7.23 -2.09 14.26
N ASN A 59 8.46 -1.96 14.76
CA ASN A 59 8.73 -1.30 16.04
C ASN A 59 8.31 0.16 15.97
N THR A 60 8.68 0.88 14.92
CA THR A 60 8.28 2.28 14.71
C THR A 60 6.75 2.41 14.62
N ILE A 61 6.07 1.51 13.92
CA ILE A 61 4.60 1.53 13.81
C ILE A 61 3.95 1.33 15.18
N LEU A 62 4.43 0.37 15.97
CA LEU A 62 3.89 0.11 17.31
C LEU A 62 4.22 1.26 18.27
N GLU A 63 5.44 1.78 18.26
CA GLU A 63 5.81 2.95 19.07
C GLU A 63 4.87 4.14 18.82
N GLN A 64 4.50 4.39 17.56
CA GLN A 64 3.65 5.51 17.18
C GLN A 64 2.15 5.25 17.41
N TYR A 65 1.66 4.05 17.09
CA TYR A 65 0.23 3.79 16.96
C TYR A 65 -0.30 2.62 17.80
N ASN A 66 0.50 1.99 18.68
CA ASN A 66 0.07 0.80 19.44
C ASN A 66 -1.22 1.01 20.23
N VAL A 67 -1.43 2.19 20.82
CA VAL A 67 -2.70 2.50 21.51
C VAL A 67 -3.87 2.43 20.52
N LEU A 68 -3.81 3.16 19.40
CA LEU A 68 -4.87 3.15 18.39
C LEU A 68 -5.11 1.76 17.83
N LEU A 69 -4.04 1.02 17.53
CA LEU A 69 -4.10 -0.33 16.98
C LEU A 69 -4.79 -1.33 17.94
N ARG A 70 -4.53 -1.22 19.25
CA ARG A 70 -5.11 -2.17 20.24
C ARG A 70 -6.49 -1.77 20.74
N THR A 71 -6.80 -0.49 20.79
CA THR A 71 -8.07 -0.02 21.35
C THR A 71 -9.15 0.25 20.31
N THR A 72 -8.81 0.33 19.03
CA THR A 72 -9.80 0.54 17.96
C THR A 72 -10.57 -0.76 17.71
N PRO A 73 -11.90 -0.78 17.98
CA PRO A 73 -12.72 -1.92 17.62
C PRO A 73 -12.97 -1.91 16.12
N ILE A 74 -12.90 -3.09 15.51
CA ILE A 74 -13.28 -3.29 14.12
C ILE A 74 -14.10 -4.56 13.99
N ASN A 75 -15.12 -4.51 13.13
CA ASN A 75 -15.90 -5.69 12.81
C ASN A 75 -15.06 -6.65 11.98
N ASN A 76 -15.09 -7.93 12.34
CA ASN A 76 -14.45 -8.96 11.52
C ASN A 76 -15.03 -8.92 10.09
N ASN A 77 -14.15 -8.82 9.11
CA ASN A 77 -14.47 -8.88 7.69
C ASN A 77 -13.59 -9.97 7.07
N PRO A 78 -14.03 -11.23 7.09
CA PRO A 78 -13.19 -12.34 6.69
C PRO A 78 -12.82 -12.23 5.20
N MET A 79 -11.56 -12.53 4.89
CA MET A 79 -11.12 -12.62 3.51
C MET A 79 -11.92 -13.68 2.75
N PRO A 80 -12.20 -13.47 1.46
CA PRO A 80 -12.87 -14.47 0.63
C PRO A 80 -12.07 -15.79 0.62
N LEU A 81 -12.70 -16.88 1.05
CA LEU A 81 -12.11 -18.25 1.06
C LEU A 81 -11.87 -18.84 -0.34
N SER A 82 -12.07 -18.05 -1.40
CA SER A 82 -11.94 -18.53 -2.77
C SER A 82 -10.47 -18.80 -3.13
N SER A 83 -10.18 -20.04 -3.55
CA SER A 83 -8.84 -20.40 -4.01
C SER A 83 -8.42 -19.50 -5.18
N PRO A 84 -7.34 -18.73 -5.04
CA PRO A 84 -6.86 -17.90 -6.12
C PRO A 84 -6.46 -18.77 -7.31
N ARG A 85 -7.12 -18.56 -8.47
CA ARG A 85 -6.67 -19.17 -9.73
C ARG A 85 -5.26 -18.65 -10.10
N PRO A 86 -4.44 -19.39 -10.84
CA PRO A 86 -3.23 -18.82 -11.44
C PRO A 86 -3.63 -17.59 -12.28
N ASN A 87 -2.87 -16.51 -12.19
CA ASN A 87 -3.11 -15.32 -12.98
C ASN A 87 -1.83 -14.85 -13.65
N ASN A 88 -1.92 -14.55 -14.94
CA ASN A 88 -0.80 -14.39 -15.86
C ASN A 88 -0.71 -12.96 -16.43
N SER A 89 -1.41 -12.00 -15.81
CA SER A 89 -1.48 -10.63 -16.29
C SER A 89 -1.52 -9.61 -15.15
N GLY A 90 -1.02 -8.40 -15.42
CA GLY A 90 -1.11 -7.28 -14.48
C GLY A 90 -2.55 -6.96 -14.09
N MET A 91 -3.49 -6.94 -15.07
CA MET A 91 -4.92 -6.74 -14.83
C MET A 91 -5.49 -7.79 -13.86
N GLY A 92 -5.08 -9.03 -14.06
CA GLY A 92 -5.49 -10.12 -13.22
C GLY A 92 -4.97 -10.04 -11.78
N LEU A 93 -3.72 -9.61 -11.59
CA LEU A 93 -3.16 -9.34 -10.27
C LEU A 93 -3.90 -8.20 -9.57
N ARG A 94 -4.14 -7.08 -10.27
CA ARG A 94 -4.91 -5.94 -9.74
C ARG A 94 -6.27 -6.39 -9.22
N ARG A 95 -7.02 -7.17 -10.01
CA ARG A 95 -8.32 -7.71 -9.58
C ARG A 95 -8.23 -8.54 -8.29
N ARG A 96 -7.14 -9.28 -8.07
CA ARG A 96 -6.94 -10.06 -6.83
C ARG A 96 -6.64 -9.15 -5.65
N ILE A 97 -5.80 -8.15 -5.84
CA ILE A 97 -5.49 -7.15 -4.80
C ILE A 97 -6.77 -6.42 -4.38
N ILE A 98 -7.62 -6.03 -5.32
CA ILE A 98 -8.94 -5.43 -5.04
C ILE A 98 -9.78 -6.37 -4.16
N ILE A 99 -9.90 -7.65 -4.56
CA ILE A 99 -10.71 -8.64 -3.83
C ILE A 99 -10.17 -8.92 -2.42
N TYR A 100 -8.85 -8.96 -2.23
CA TYR A 100 -8.24 -9.43 -0.99
C TYR A 100 -7.84 -8.32 -0.02
N LEU A 101 -7.46 -7.15 -0.52
CA LEU A 101 -6.83 -6.11 0.30
C LEU A 101 -7.65 -4.84 0.37
N GLU A 102 -8.21 -4.36 -0.75
CA GLU A 102 -8.82 -3.04 -0.83
C GLU A 102 -9.87 -2.83 0.27
N ARG A 103 -10.89 -3.69 0.31
CA ARG A 103 -11.96 -3.58 1.32
C ARG A 103 -11.42 -3.64 2.75
N LEU A 104 -10.38 -4.42 3.01
CA LEU A 104 -9.80 -4.54 4.35
C LEU A 104 -9.05 -3.26 4.75
N VAL A 105 -8.29 -2.69 3.81
CA VAL A 105 -7.60 -1.40 4.03
C VAL A 105 -8.63 -0.30 4.26
N GLN A 106 -9.67 -0.22 3.44
CA GLN A 106 -10.78 0.74 3.62
C GLN A 106 -11.43 0.61 5.00
N CYS A 107 -11.84 -0.60 5.38
CA CYS A 107 -12.44 -0.86 6.69
C CYS A 107 -11.49 -0.48 7.85
N SER A 108 -10.19 -0.79 7.70
CA SER A 108 -9.18 -0.48 8.72
C SER A 108 -9.00 1.03 8.93
N LEU A 109 -8.94 1.83 7.86
CA LEU A 109 -8.82 3.29 7.96
C LEU A 109 -10.12 3.91 8.52
N GLN A 110 -11.27 3.49 7.98
CA GLN A 110 -12.58 3.96 8.42
C GLN A 110 -12.84 3.67 9.90
N SER A 111 -12.36 2.52 10.42
CA SER A 111 -12.50 2.16 11.84
C SER A 111 -11.86 3.16 12.80
N ILE A 112 -10.85 3.91 12.34
CA ILE A 112 -10.19 4.96 13.11
C ILE A 112 -10.89 6.30 12.88
N PHE A 113 -11.07 6.70 11.63
CA PHE A 113 -11.58 8.04 11.31
C PHE A 113 -13.03 8.26 11.71
N ASN A 114 -13.84 7.19 11.79
CA ASN A 114 -15.24 7.26 12.19
C ASN A 114 -15.46 7.16 13.71
N GLN A 115 -14.40 7.03 14.52
CA GLN A 115 -14.60 6.97 15.97
C GLN A 115 -15.09 8.32 16.51
N PRO A 116 -16.17 8.32 17.32
CA PRO A 116 -16.82 9.55 17.81
C PRO A 116 -15.91 10.38 18.74
N ARG A 117 -14.87 9.76 19.30
CA ARG A 117 -13.75 10.45 19.93
C ARG A 117 -12.62 10.50 18.93
N LYS A 118 -12.60 11.50 18.05
CA LYS A 118 -11.33 11.92 17.45
C LYS A 118 -10.42 12.24 18.63
N SER A 119 -9.50 11.34 18.94
CA SER A 119 -8.46 11.65 19.91
C SER A 119 -7.74 12.90 19.40
N ASP A 120 -7.37 13.83 20.27
CA ASP A 120 -6.47 14.96 19.94
C ASP A 120 -5.25 14.51 19.10
N ARG A 121 -4.89 13.22 19.21
CA ARG A 121 -3.83 12.54 18.45
C ARG A 121 -4.03 12.49 16.93
N LEU A 122 -5.24 12.70 16.41
CA LEU A 122 -5.53 12.74 14.97
C LEU A 122 -5.94 14.14 14.49
N GLU A 123 -5.69 15.17 15.30
CA GLU A 123 -5.74 16.55 14.82
C GLU A 123 -4.69 16.73 13.72
N GLY A 124 -5.07 17.39 12.61
CA GLY A 124 -4.22 17.52 11.42
C GLY A 124 -4.11 16.26 10.57
N TYR A 125 -5.03 15.30 10.71
CA TYR A 125 -5.17 14.17 9.80
C TYR A 125 -6.41 14.32 8.92
N THR A 126 -6.23 14.17 7.61
CA THR A 126 -7.30 14.10 6.63
C THR A 126 -7.84 12.67 6.52
N ILE A 127 -9.17 12.55 6.36
CA ILE A 127 -9.84 11.26 6.16
C ILE A 127 -9.59 10.79 4.72
N LEU A 128 -8.85 9.69 4.59
CA LEU A 128 -8.52 9.08 3.31
C LEU A 128 -9.33 7.81 3.06
N ASP A 129 -9.54 7.52 1.78
CA ASP A 129 -9.93 6.19 1.30
C ASP A 129 -8.82 5.57 0.45
N PHE A 130 -8.95 4.28 0.13
CA PHE A 130 -8.01 3.53 -0.69
C PHE A 130 -8.75 2.79 -1.82
N GLU A 131 -8.44 3.11 -3.08
CA GLU A 131 -9.06 2.47 -4.25
C GLU A 131 -8.24 2.70 -5.53
N GLU A 132 -8.86 2.50 -6.69
CA GLU A 132 -8.31 2.79 -8.02
C GLU A 132 -7.79 4.23 -8.13
N GLY A 133 -6.62 4.39 -8.77
CA GLY A 133 -5.94 5.68 -8.84
C GLY A 133 -6.72 6.78 -9.59
N GLU A 134 -7.63 6.40 -10.48
CA GLU A 134 -8.48 7.34 -11.23
C GLU A 134 -9.58 8.00 -10.39
N LEU A 135 -9.82 7.52 -9.16
CA LEU A 135 -10.73 8.20 -8.24
C LEU A 135 -10.11 9.45 -7.62
N ALA A 136 -8.79 9.56 -7.63
CA ALA A 136 -8.07 10.80 -7.34
C ALA A 136 -7.90 11.65 -8.60
N GLN A 137 -7.39 12.88 -8.43
CA GLN A 137 -7.04 13.75 -9.54
C GLN A 137 -6.08 13.04 -10.50
N VAL A 138 -6.38 13.05 -11.79
CA VAL A 138 -5.48 12.59 -12.85
C VAL A 138 -4.77 13.80 -13.45
N ILE A 139 -3.43 13.77 -13.52
CA ILE A 139 -2.60 14.87 -14.04
C ILE A 139 -1.91 14.39 -15.32
N GLU A 140 -2.18 15.09 -16.44
CA GLU A 140 -1.56 14.80 -17.75
C GLU A 140 -1.76 13.34 -18.21
N ASP A 141 -2.93 12.75 -17.94
CA ASP A 141 -3.31 11.36 -18.26
C ASP A 141 -2.43 10.27 -17.61
N TYR A 142 -1.62 10.63 -16.61
CA TYR A 142 -0.85 9.70 -15.81
C TYR A 142 -1.68 9.16 -14.64
N LYS A 143 -1.89 7.85 -14.64
CA LYS A 143 -2.81 7.16 -13.74
C LYS A 143 -2.05 6.11 -12.93
N PRO A 144 -1.86 6.31 -11.61
CA PRO A 144 -1.38 5.24 -10.76
C PRO A 144 -2.43 4.13 -10.66
N ASP A 145 -1.99 2.91 -10.37
CA ASP A 145 -2.90 1.77 -10.25
C ASP A 145 -3.85 1.91 -9.06
N THR A 146 -3.37 2.51 -7.98
CA THR A 146 -4.13 2.75 -6.75
C THR A 146 -3.79 4.12 -6.17
N SER A 147 -4.66 4.64 -5.32
CA SER A 147 -4.42 5.89 -4.60
C SER A 147 -4.99 5.84 -3.19
N PHE A 148 -4.30 6.49 -2.26
CA PHE A 148 -4.95 7.03 -1.07
C PHE A 148 -5.35 8.47 -1.34
N TYR A 149 -6.64 8.76 -1.27
CA TYR A 149 -7.17 10.06 -1.68
C TYR A 149 -8.08 10.68 -0.64
N ASP A 150 -8.14 12.02 -0.66
CA ASP A 150 -9.02 12.79 0.19
C ASP A 150 -10.50 12.56 -0.18
N THR A 151 -11.26 12.06 0.79
CA THR A 151 -12.68 11.69 0.62
C THR A 151 -13.64 12.88 0.64
N VAL A 152 -13.23 13.99 1.22
CA VAL A 152 -14.08 15.19 1.38
C VAL A 152 -13.76 16.26 0.35
N ALA A 153 -12.64 16.13 -0.37
CA ALA A 153 -12.28 17.01 -1.46
C ALA A 153 -13.23 16.88 -2.68
N ASN A 154 -13.22 17.91 -3.53
CA ASN A 154 -14.08 17.95 -4.72
C ASN A 154 -13.68 16.84 -5.72
N LEU A 155 -14.69 16.09 -6.19
CA LEU A 155 -14.52 14.90 -7.02
C LEU A 155 -13.64 15.10 -8.26
N LEU A 156 -13.59 16.32 -8.82
CA LEU A 156 -12.80 16.66 -10.02
C LEU A 156 -11.31 16.88 -9.74
N ASN A 157 -10.93 17.16 -8.49
CA ASN A 157 -9.56 17.51 -8.10
C ASN A 157 -9.15 16.91 -6.75
N ARG A 158 -9.71 15.74 -6.39
CA ARG A 158 -9.37 15.03 -5.15
C ARG A 158 -7.86 14.77 -5.08
N PRO A 159 -7.15 15.33 -4.08
CA PRO A 159 -5.72 15.08 -3.93
C PRO A 159 -5.43 13.58 -3.79
N ASN A 160 -4.51 13.07 -4.62
CA ASN A 160 -3.88 11.78 -4.42
C ASN A 160 -2.72 11.96 -3.44
N ARG A 161 -2.89 11.54 -2.18
CA ARG A 161 -1.86 11.72 -1.16
C ARG A 161 -0.82 10.60 -1.14
N LEU A 162 -1.12 9.48 -1.79
CA LEU A 162 -0.21 8.34 -1.84
C LEU A 162 -0.52 7.47 -3.06
N PRO A 163 0.19 7.66 -4.19
CA PRO A 163 0.05 6.80 -5.35
C PRO A 163 0.66 5.41 -5.08
N GLY A 164 0.01 4.37 -5.59
CA GLY A 164 0.50 3.00 -5.52
C GLY A 164 0.54 2.33 -6.89
N GLU A 165 1.59 1.55 -7.14
CA GLU A 165 1.78 0.81 -8.39
C GLU A 165 1.71 -0.70 -8.15
N ILE A 166 0.96 -1.41 -9.00
CA ILE A 166 0.80 -2.86 -8.92
C ILE A 166 1.52 -3.50 -10.11
N LYS A 167 2.48 -4.38 -9.83
CA LYS A 167 3.20 -5.13 -10.87
C LYS A 167 3.24 -6.62 -10.53
N PRO A 168 3.09 -7.51 -11.51
CA PRO A 168 3.46 -8.90 -11.30
C PRO A 168 4.92 -9.03 -10.88
N SER A 169 5.21 -9.99 -10.00
CA SER A 169 6.55 -10.21 -9.44
C SER A 169 7.61 -10.57 -10.49
N TYR A 170 7.17 -11.10 -11.63
CA TYR A 170 8.02 -11.36 -12.79
C TYR A 170 8.33 -10.10 -13.62
N THR A 171 7.58 -9.02 -13.45
CA THR A 171 7.85 -7.70 -14.04
C THR A 171 8.68 -6.85 -13.09
N TRP A 172 8.36 -6.87 -11.79
CA TRP A 172 9.09 -6.13 -10.78
C TRP A 172 9.21 -6.91 -9.48
N SER A 173 10.41 -6.96 -8.91
CA SER A 173 10.65 -7.41 -7.53
C SER A 173 11.94 -6.79 -7.00
N THR A 174 12.10 -6.73 -5.67
CA THR A 174 13.33 -6.28 -5.00
C THR A 174 14.55 -7.08 -5.42
N ALA A 175 14.37 -8.37 -5.74
CA ALA A 175 15.43 -9.22 -6.27
C ALA A 175 16.05 -8.68 -7.56
N LEU A 176 15.31 -7.96 -8.41
CA LEU A 176 15.85 -7.39 -9.65
C LEU A 176 17.01 -6.40 -9.41
N ASN A 177 17.04 -5.74 -8.25
CA ASN A 177 18.07 -4.75 -7.92
C ASN A 177 19.48 -5.37 -7.80
N ILE A 178 19.57 -6.68 -7.54
CA ILE A 178 20.84 -7.41 -7.37
C ILE A 178 21.20 -8.33 -8.55
N LEU A 179 20.32 -8.51 -9.53
CA LEU A 179 20.46 -9.47 -10.64
C LEU A 179 21.19 -8.89 -11.89
N GLY A 180 22.07 -7.91 -11.69
CA GLY A 180 22.89 -7.29 -12.73
C GLY A 180 22.28 -6.05 -13.41
N PRO A 181 23.02 -5.37 -14.30
CA PRO A 181 22.69 -4.01 -14.76
C PRO A 181 21.34 -3.89 -15.47
N GLY A 182 20.99 -4.83 -16.37
CA GLY A 182 19.72 -4.81 -17.08
C GLY A 182 18.51 -5.03 -16.16
N ARG A 183 18.64 -5.88 -15.14
CA ARG A 183 17.58 -6.09 -14.15
C ARG A 183 17.46 -4.91 -13.20
N LYS A 184 18.58 -4.34 -12.79
CA LYS A 184 18.62 -3.09 -12.01
C LYS A 184 18.00 -1.91 -12.78
N PHE A 185 18.16 -1.88 -14.10
CA PHE A 185 17.48 -0.90 -14.95
C PHE A 185 15.96 -1.06 -14.87
N GLU A 186 15.41 -2.26 -15.05
CA GLU A 186 13.96 -2.51 -14.93
C GLU A 186 13.44 -2.18 -13.52
N PHE A 187 14.20 -2.56 -12.49
CA PHE A 187 13.89 -2.22 -11.11
C PHE A 187 13.72 -0.71 -10.90
N LYS A 188 14.68 0.08 -11.41
CA LYS A 188 14.63 1.55 -11.36
C LYS A 188 13.57 2.14 -12.29
N GLN A 189 13.28 1.51 -13.43
CA GLN A 189 12.29 2.01 -14.38
C GLN A 189 10.90 2.07 -13.73
N VAL A 190 10.48 1.04 -13.01
CA VAL A 190 9.19 1.06 -12.29
C VAL A 190 9.20 2.08 -11.15
N LEU A 191 10.31 2.22 -10.41
CA LEU A 191 10.45 3.26 -9.39
C LEU A 191 10.37 4.67 -9.98
N SER A 192 10.91 4.89 -11.18
CA SER A 192 10.82 6.19 -11.88
C SER A 192 9.39 6.54 -12.25
N GLN A 193 8.59 5.55 -12.65
CA GLN A 193 7.16 5.72 -12.91
C GLN A 193 6.42 6.14 -11.63
N LEU A 194 6.61 5.40 -10.53
CA LEU A 194 5.98 5.75 -9.26
C LEU A 194 6.42 7.14 -8.77
N ASN A 195 7.73 7.44 -8.83
CA ASN A 195 8.26 8.73 -8.42
C ASN A 195 7.72 9.89 -9.29
N TRP A 196 7.45 9.64 -10.58
CA TRP A 196 6.77 10.62 -11.43
C TRP A 196 5.38 10.97 -10.86
N TYR A 197 4.57 9.97 -10.52
CA TYR A 197 3.26 10.20 -9.90
C TYR A 197 3.38 10.92 -8.56
N MET A 198 4.32 10.50 -7.71
CA MET A 198 4.58 11.16 -6.42
C MET A 198 4.96 12.63 -6.60
N LYS A 199 5.72 12.98 -7.64
CA LYS A 199 6.06 14.38 -7.96
C LYS A 199 4.84 15.17 -8.44
N GLN A 200 4.04 14.60 -9.34
CA GLN A 200 2.84 15.26 -9.87
C GLN A 200 1.85 15.59 -8.75
N HIS A 201 1.69 14.68 -7.80
CA HIS A 201 0.77 14.85 -6.67
C HIS A 201 1.39 15.48 -5.43
N GLN A 202 2.67 15.86 -5.50
CA GLN A 202 3.47 16.32 -4.36
C GLN A 202 3.59 15.33 -3.19
N ALA A 203 3.08 14.10 -3.33
CA ALA A 203 3.16 13.04 -2.34
C ALA A 203 4.60 12.71 -1.95
N LYS A 204 4.82 12.51 -0.66
CA LYS A 204 6.06 12.06 -0.04
C LYS A 204 6.16 10.54 -0.02
N TYR A 205 5.03 9.85 0.08
CA TYR A 205 4.98 8.40 0.16
C TYR A 205 4.34 7.78 -1.09
N GLY A 206 4.72 6.54 -1.37
CA GLY A 206 4.18 5.70 -2.42
C GLY A 206 4.45 4.24 -2.08
N PHE A 207 3.93 3.31 -2.87
CA PHE A 207 4.29 1.90 -2.70
C PHE A 207 4.28 1.12 -4.01
N LEU A 208 5.01 0.01 -3.99
CA LEU A 208 4.95 -1.03 -5.00
C LEU A 208 4.39 -2.30 -4.38
N LEU A 209 3.40 -2.88 -5.03
CA LEU A 209 2.76 -4.13 -4.60
C LEU A 209 2.81 -5.16 -5.71
N THR A 210 3.20 -6.38 -5.34
CA THR A 210 3.27 -7.53 -6.24
C THR A 210 2.55 -8.73 -5.62
N ASP A 211 2.43 -9.82 -6.37
CA ASP A 211 1.98 -11.12 -5.84
C ASP A 211 2.94 -11.76 -4.81
N ARG A 212 4.09 -11.14 -4.53
CA ARG A 212 5.09 -11.67 -3.57
C ARG A 212 5.41 -10.74 -2.42
N GLU A 213 5.35 -9.44 -2.64
CA GLU A 213 5.86 -8.45 -1.70
C GLU A 213 5.19 -7.09 -1.85
N LEU A 214 5.17 -6.35 -0.75
CA LEU A 214 4.98 -4.91 -0.69
C LEU A 214 6.30 -4.21 -0.38
N VAL A 215 6.55 -3.09 -1.03
CA VAL A 215 7.66 -2.17 -0.71
C VAL A 215 7.12 -0.76 -0.60
N ALA A 216 7.25 -0.17 0.59
CA ALA A 216 6.98 1.26 0.79
C ALA A 216 8.11 2.10 0.23
N VAL A 217 7.75 3.22 -0.39
CA VAL A 217 8.67 4.17 -1.02
C VAL A 217 8.48 5.54 -0.40
N LYS A 218 9.57 6.14 0.06
CA LYS A 218 9.60 7.52 0.54
C LYS A 218 10.45 8.35 -0.39
N ARG A 219 9.89 9.44 -0.91
CA ARG A 219 10.60 10.42 -1.73
C ARG A 219 11.30 11.41 -0.81
N LEU A 220 12.60 11.54 -0.99
CA LEU A 220 13.43 12.45 -0.18
C LEU A 220 13.55 13.83 -0.82
N ASP A 221 13.50 13.90 -2.15
CA ASP A 221 13.63 15.15 -2.90
C ASP A 221 12.91 15.13 -4.26
N GLY A 222 13.09 16.17 -5.08
CA GLY A 222 12.53 16.27 -6.43
C GLY A 222 13.44 15.69 -7.52
N GLN A 223 14.64 15.22 -7.14
CA GLN A 223 15.76 14.83 -8.01
C GLN A 223 15.99 13.32 -8.01
N GLY A 224 15.03 12.56 -7.48
CA GLY A 224 15.00 11.10 -7.57
C GLY A 224 15.82 10.38 -6.51
N LYS A 225 16.02 11.00 -5.35
CA LYS A 225 16.46 10.28 -4.15
C LYS A 225 15.25 9.66 -3.46
N LEU A 226 15.25 8.34 -3.34
CA LEU A 226 14.20 7.58 -2.67
C LEU A 226 14.78 6.74 -1.54
N GLU A 227 13.97 6.46 -0.52
CA GLU A 227 14.19 5.38 0.43
C GLU A 227 13.15 4.29 0.22
N LEU A 228 13.58 3.04 0.27
CA LEU A 228 12.71 1.87 0.17
C LEU A 228 12.66 1.15 1.52
N SER A 229 11.49 0.68 1.93
CA SER A 229 11.41 -0.28 3.03
C SER A 229 12.11 -1.60 2.67
N GLY A 230 12.34 -2.44 3.67
CA GLY A 230 12.52 -3.87 3.42
C GLY A 230 11.33 -4.45 2.65
N SER A 231 11.57 -5.53 1.91
CA SER A 231 10.51 -6.33 1.31
C SER A 231 9.60 -6.88 2.40
N ILE A 232 8.30 -6.65 2.26
CA ILE A 232 7.26 -7.20 3.15
C ILE A 232 6.56 -8.33 2.40
N PRO A 233 6.88 -9.61 2.69
CA PRO A 233 6.31 -10.74 1.96
C PRO A 233 4.79 -10.85 2.10
N TRP A 234 4.15 -11.32 1.02
CA TRP A 234 2.70 -11.41 0.87
C TRP A 234 2.01 -12.36 1.86
N ASP A 235 2.68 -13.45 2.27
CA ASP A 235 2.18 -14.45 3.24
C ASP A 235 2.46 -14.12 4.71
N ILE A 236 3.19 -13.03 5.01
CA ILE A 236 3.45 -12.71 6.41
C ILE A 236 2.12 -12.44 7.11
N HIS A 237 1.93 -13.16 8.21
CA HIS A 237 0.87 -12.96 9.20
C HIS A 237 1.48 -12.99 10.60
N GLY A 238 0.72 -12.46 11.55
CA GLY A 238 1.06 -12.47 12.96
C GLY A 238 -0.16 -12.71 13.82
N SER A 239 -0.05 -12.33 15.08
CA SER A 239 -1.16 -12.25 16.02
C SER A 239 -1.03 -10.98 16.85
N GLU A 240 -2.04 -10.68 17.66
CA GLU A 240 -1.98 -9.52 18.54
C GLU A 240 -0.84 -9.60 19.59
N ASP A 241 -0.51 -10.82 20.03
CA ASP A 241 0.58 -11.09 20.99
C ASP A 241 1.95 -11.16 20.31
N GLN A 242 1.99 -11.58 19.05
CA GLN A 242 3.20 -11.66 18.24
C GLN A 242 2.98 -10.97 16.90
N PRO A 243 2.90 -9.63 16.89
CA PRO A 243 2.61 -8.89 15.68
C PRO A 243 3.76 -9.01 14.70
N ARG A 244 3.42 -8.96 13.42
CA ARG A 244 4.33 -8.95 12.27
C ARG A 244 3.94 -7.79 11.36
N LEU A 245 4.91 -7.28 10.62
CA LEU A 245 4.63 -6.31 9.56
C LEU A 245 4.05 -7.05 8.36
N THR A 246 2.72 -7.17 8.32
CA THR A 246 1.95 -7.75 7.22
C THR A 246 1.75 -6.72 6.11
N VAL A 247 1.31 -7.17 4.93
CA VAL A 247 0.90 -6.27 3.83
C VAL A 247 -0.23 -5.33 4.26
N LEU A 248 -1.22 -5.83 5.02
CA LEU A 248 -2.34 -5.03 5.51
C LEU A 248 -1.88 -3.96 6.50
N LEU A 249 -1.05 -4.31 7.48
CA LEU A 249 -0.52 -3.36 8.45
C LEU A 249 0.34 -2.29 7.76
N ALA A 250 1.11 -2.67 6.75
CA ALA A 250 1.93 -1.75 5.97
C ALA A 250 1.09 -0.77 5.14
N LEU A 251 0.05 -1.25 4.44
CA LEU A 251 -0.88 -0.40 3.69
C LEU A 251 -1.66 0.55 4.61
N TRP A 252 -2.14 0.04 5.75
CA TRP A 252 -2.79 0.88 6.76
C TRP A 252 -1.83 1.97 7.28
N TYR A 253 -0.59 1.63 7.61
CA TYR A 253 0.40 2.59 8.10
C TYR A 253 0.75 3.65 7.04
N LEU A 254 0.90 3.25 5.77
CA LEU A 254 1.04 4.17 4.64
C LEU A 254 -0.14 5.13 4.55
N GLY A 255 -1.36 4.65 4.71
CA GLY A 255 -2.56 5.48 4.77
C GLY A 255 -2.53 6.48 5.93
N MET A 256 -2.06 6.06 7.12
CA MET A 256 -1.89 6.97 8.26
C MET A 256 -0.82 8.04 8.01
N LEU A 257 0.30 7.68 7.36
CA LEU A 257 1.33 8.64 6.98
C LEU A 257 0.80 9.68 5.97
N ALA A 258 0.07 9.24 4.96
CA ALA A 258 -0.54 10.12 3.96
C ALA A 258 -1.69 10.97 4.49
N ALA A 259 -2.34 10.52 5.57
CA ALA A 259 -3.40 11.28 6.21
C ALA A 259 -2.85 12.49 6.98
N ASN A 260 -1.62 12.44 7.47
CA ASN A 260 -1.00 13.52 8.23
C ASN A 260 -0.73 14.75 7.34
N ASP A 261 -1.46 15.84 7.56
CA ASP A 261 -1.42 17.07 6.75
C ASP A 261 -0.04 17.75 6.73
N GLN A 262 0.83 17.45 7.70
CA GLN A 262 2.17 18.03 7.80
C GLN A 262 3.25 17.20 7.11
N ASP A 263 2.97 15.96 6.71
CA ASP A 263 4.02 15.02 6.26
C ASP A 263 3.67 14.14 5.07
N TRP A 264 2.55 14.38 4.37
CA TRP A 264 2.09 13.52 3.27
C TRP A 264 2.78 13.72 1.93
#